data_AF-J2YIH4-F1
#
_entry.id   AF-J2YIH4-F1
#
_cell.length_a   1.000
_cell.length_b   1.000
_cell.length_c   1.000
_cell.angle_alpha   90.00
_cell.angle_beta   90.00
_cell.angle_gamma   90.00
#
_symmetry.space_group_name_H-M   'P 1'
#
loop_
_entity.id
_entity.type
_entity.pdbx_description
1 polymer ?
#
loop_
_entity_poly.entity_id
_entity_poly.type
_entity_poly.pdbx_seq_one_letter_code
_entity_poly.pdbx_strand_id
1 'polypeptide(L)'
;MSAIFQAAFCAAIFFMIGLRYRPFPDTRYKFCMSLMAWAACSVTGMQFVSLVGRIILRGEVPDASWFNTAFYFLAALLVFRAKGNVARILKVD
;
A
#
# COMPACT_ATOMS: atom_id res chain seq x y z
N MET A 1 -16.27 -10.22 3.58
CA MET A 1 -16.16 -8.82 4.10
C MET A 1 -14.71 -8.37 4.25
N SER A 2 -13.82 -9.19 4.81
CA SER A 2 -12.36 -8.92 4.91
C SER A 2 -11.73 -8.45 3.59
N ALA A 3 -12.10 -9.04 2.45
CA ALA A 3 -11.58 -8.66 1.14
C ALA A 3 -11.84 -7.19 0.77
N ILE A 4 -12.99 -6.64 1.18
CA ILE A 4 -13.35 -5.24 0.91
C ILE A 4 -12.44 -4.31 1.72
N PHE A 5 -12.25 -4.62 3.01
CA PHE A 5 -11.31 -3.88 3.86
C PHE A 5 -9.88 -3.98 3.36
N GLN A 6 -9.44 -5.17 2.98
CA GLN A 6 -8.11 -5.39 2.43
C GLN A 6 -7.89 -4.58 1.15
N ALA A 7 -8.87 -4.58 0.23
CA ALA A 7 -8.82 -3.75 -0.96
C ALA A 7 -8.71 -2.25 -0.60
N ALA A 8 -9.52 -1.76 0.34
CA ALA A 8 -9.46 -0.37 0.79
C ALA A 8 -8.09 0.01 1.37
N PHE A 9 -7.49 -0.84 2.21
CA PHE A 9 -6.17 -0.58 2.79
C PHE A 9 -5.07 -0.61 1.72
N CYS A 10 -5.10 -1.57 0.81
CA CYS A 10 -4.17 -1.64 -0.32
C CYS A 10 -4.26 -0.41 -1.22
N ALA A 11 -5.48 0.05 -1.53
CA ALA A 11 -5.70 1.29 -2.29
C ALA A 11 -5.13 2.52 -1.58
N ALA A 12 -5.32 2.61 -0.26
CA ALA A 12 -4.79 3.72 0.53
C ALA A 12 -3.26 3.75 0.53
N ILE A 13 -2.60 2.60 0.68
CA ILE A 13 -1.13 2.50 0.62
C ILE A 13 -0.63 2.92 -0.77
N PHE A 14 -1.22 2.37 -1.82
CA PHE A 14 -0.88 2.70 -3.21
C PHE A 14 -1.01 4.20 -3.47
N PHE A 15 -2.14 4.81 -3.08
CA PHE A 15 -2.37 6.24 -3.27
C PHE A 15 -1.35 7.09 -2.50
N MET A 16 -1.07 6.74 -1.25
CA MET A 16 -0.16 7.50 -0.40
C MET A 16 1.29 7.46 -0.88
N ILE A 17 1.78 6.29 -1.31
CA ILE A 17 3.15 6.11 -1.79
C ILE A 17 3.31 6.57 -3.24
N GLY A 18 2.38 6.17 -4.12
CA GLY A 18 2.50 6.39 -5.56
C GLY A 18 2.05 7.78 -6.03
N LEU A 19 1.01 8.35 -5.41
CA LEU A 19 0.37 9.58 -5.91
C LEU A 19 0.54 10.78 -4.97
N ARG A 20 0.53 10.56 -3.66
CA ARG A 20 0.60 11.65 -2.67
C ARG A 20 2.04 12.02 -2.29
N TYR A 21 2.94 11.04 -2.23
CA TYR A 21 4.31 11.30 -1.83
C TYR A 21 5.00 12.23 -2.83
N ARG A 22 5.58 13.33 -2.32
CA ARG A 22 6.49 14.19 -3.07
C ARG A 22 7.83 14.21 -2.32
N PRO A 23 8.95 13.90 -3.00
CA PRO A 23 10.26 14.03 -2.38
C PRO A 23 10.53 15.50 -2.02
N PHE A 24 11.21 15.72 -0.90
CA PHE A 24 11.65 17.06 -0.51
C PHE A 24 12.78 17.52 -1.44
N PRO A 25 12.88 18.84 -1.74
CA PRO A 25 13.86 19.35 -2.70
C PRO A 25 15.32 19.00 -2.37
N ASP A 26 15.66 18.82 -1.08
CA ASP A 26 17.02 18.47 -0.63
C ASP A 26 17.23 16.97 -0.31
N THR A 27 16.26 16.09 -0.60
CA THR A 27 16.43 14.66 -0.29
C THR A 27 17.34 13.96 -1.29
N ARG A 28 18.44 13.37 -0.79
CA ARG A 28 19.31 12.50 -1.60
C ARG A 28 18.57 11.24 -2.01
N TYR A 29 18.66 10.89 -3.29
CA TYR A 29 18.10 9.64 -3.80
C TYR A 29 18.81 8.44 -3.19
N LYS A 30 18.04 7.56 -2.51
CA LYS A 30 18.50 6.26 -2.01
C LYS A 30 17.82 5.16 -2.84
N PHE A 31 18.56 4.49 -3.72
CA PHE A 31 18.01 3.47 -4.63
C PHE A 31 17.20 2.39 -3.91
N CYS A 32 17.72 1.83 -2.81
CA CYS A 32 17.02 0.81 -2.04
C CYS A 32 15.66 1.30 -1.53
N MET A 33 15.55 2.57 -1.11
CA MET A 33 14.29 3.15 -0.64
C MET A 33 13.29 3.32 -1.77
N SER A 34 13.76 3.76 -2.94
CA SER A 34 12.95 3.84 -4.15
C SER A 34 12.46 2.46 -4.60
N LEU A 35 13.30 1.44 -4.51
CA LEU A 35 12.95 0.06 -4.87
C LEU A 35 11.91 -0.52 -3.90
N MET A 36 12.07 -0.30 -2.59
CA MET A 36 11.07 -0.73 -1.60
C MET A 36 9.74 0.01 -1.77
N ALA A 37 9.77 1.31 -2.05
CA ALA A 37 8.57 2.08 -2.36
C ALA A 37 7.86 1.55 -3.61
N TRP A 38 8.62 1.25 -4.66
CA TRP A 38 8.08 0.65 -5.88
C TRP A 38 7.47 -0.72 -5.61
N ALA A 39 8.15 -1.60 -4.87
CA ALA A 39 7.66 -2.94 -4.53
C ALA A 39 6.39 -2.88 -3.66
N ALA A 40 6.36 -2.02 -2.64
CA ALA A 40 5.17 -1.84 -1.80
C ALA A 40 3.99 -1.33 -2.63
N CYS A 41 4.23 -0.38 -3.53
CA CYS A 41 3.23 0.19 -4.42
C CYS A 41 2.71 -0.84 -5.43
N SER A 42 3.58 -1.61 -6.09
CA SER A 42 3.19 -2.62 -7.08
C SER A 42 2.39 -3.75 -6.44
N VAL A 43 2.83 -4.30 -5.31
CA VAL A 43 2.14 -5.40 -4.62
C VAL A 43 0.76 -4.97 -4.13
N THR A 44 0.66 -3.79 -3.50
CA THR A 44 -0.64 -3.29 -3.00
C THR A 44 -1.57 -2.90 -4.15
N GLY A 45 -1.05 -2.32 -5.23
CA GLY A 45 -1.82 -2.04 -6.44
C GLY A 45 -2.37 -3.31 -7.09
N MET A 46 -1.54 -4.33 -7.29
CA MET A 46 -1.96 -5.62 -7.84
C MET A 46 -3.00 -6.31 -6.96
N GLN A 47 -2.81 -6.30 -5.64
CA GLN A 47 -3.76 -6.90 -4.69
C GLN A 47 -5.11 -6.20 -4.74
N PHE A 48 -5.12 -4.86 -4.80
CA PHE A 48 -6.34 -4.08 -4.97
C PHE A 48 -7.07 -4.44 -6.27
N VAL A 49 -6.37 -4.39 -7.40
CA VAL A 49 -6.97 -4.69 -8.73
C VAL A 49 -7.50 -6.13 -8.78
N SER A 50 -6.79 -7.09 -8.20
CA SER A 50 -7.22 -8.50 -8.16
C SER A 50 -8.51 -8.68 -7.34
N LEU A 51 -8.59 -8.06 -6.16
CA LEU A 51 -9.78 -8.15 -5.29
C LEU A 51 -10.98 -7.44 -5.91
N VAL A 52 -10.79 -6.19 -6.36
CA VAL A 52 -11.83 -5.38 -6.98
C VAL A 52 -12.30 -5.99 -8.30
N GLY A 53 -11.37 -6.49 -9.12
CA GLY A 53 -11.68 -7.16 -10.37
C GLY A 53 -12.57 -8.38 -10.17
N ARG A 54 -12.29 -9.21 -9.15
CA ARG A 54 -13.16 -10.36 -8.82
C ARG A 54 -14.55 -9.93 -8.37
N ILE A 55 -14.64 -8.90 -7.52
CA ILE A 55 -15.92 -8.38 -7.03
C ILE A 55 -16.77 -7.84 -8.17
N ILE A 56 -16.18 -7.01 -9.05
CA ILE A 56 -16.92 -6.36 -10.14
C ILE A 56 -17.26 -7.35 -11.26
N LEU A 57 -16.29 -8.18 -11.69
CA LEU A 57 -16.46 -9.02 -12.88
C LEU A 57 -17.19 -10.33 -12.59
N ARG A 58 -17.07 -10.87 -11.36
CA ARG A 58 -17.66 -12.16 -10.99
C ARG A 58 -18.78 -12.05 -9.97
N GLY A 59 -18.98 -10.88 -9.35
CA GLY A 59 -19.93 -10.71 -8.25
C GLY A 59 -19.55 -11.48 -6.98
N GLU A 60 -18.35 -12.08 -6.95
CA GLU A 60 -17.87 -12.89 -5.85
C GLU A 60 -17.01 -12.05 -4.91
N VAL A 61 -17.30 -12.12 -3.60
CA VAL A 61 -16.42 -11.55 -2.58
C VAL A 61 -15.43 -12.66 -2.19
N PRO A 62 -14.16 -12.59 -2.61
CA PRO A 62 -13.21 -13.64 -2.31
C PRO A 62 -12.97 -13.74 -0.80
N ASP A 63 -12.76 -14.96 -0.31
CA ASP A 63 -12.36 -15.18 1.07
C ASP A 63 -10.93 -14.68 1.27
N ALA A 64 -10.83 -13.52 1.91
CA ALA A 64 -9.55 -12.95 2.33
C ALA A 64 -9.30 -13.24 3.80
N SER A 65 -8.05 -13.59 4.13
CA SER A 65 -7.65 -13.82 5.52
C SER A 65 -7.74 -12.53 6.33
N TRP A 66 -8.43 -12.60 7.48
CA TRP A 66 -8.49 -11.52 8.46
C TRP A 66 -7.11 -11.14 9.00
N PHE A 67 -6.22 -12.11 9.13
CA PHE A 67 -4.83 -11.87 9.53
C PHE A 67 -4.12 -10.97 8.52
N ASN A 68 -4.15 -11.32 7.23
CA ASN A 68 -3.56 -10.49 6.17
C ASN A 68 -4.21 -9.09 6.14
N THR A 69 -5.52 -9.02 6.32
CA THR A 69 -6.25 -7.75 6.38
C THR A 69 -5.73 -6.85 7.52
N ALA A 70 -5.45 -7.41 8.69
CA ALA A 70 -4.86 -6.68 9.82
C ALA A 70 -3.42 -6.21 9.53
N PHE A 71 -2.61 -7.00 8.81
CA PHE A 71 -1.29 -6.57 8.34
C PHE A 71 -1.36 -5.38 7.39
N TYR A 72 -2.26 -5.44 6.40
CA TYR A 72 -2.45 -4.32 5.48
C TYR A 72 -2.98 -3.07 6.18
N PHE A 73 -3.82 -3.23 7.20
CA PHE A 73 -4.26 -2.12 8.04
C PHE A 73 -3.09 -1.45 8.78
N LEU A 74 -2.24 -2.23 9.45
CA LEU A 74 -1.05 -1.71 10.12
C LEU A 74 -0.08 -1.05 9.14
N ALA A 75 0.15 -1.67 7.98
CA ALA A 75 0.96 -1.08 6.91
C ALA A 75 0.38 0.26 6.43
N ALA A 76 -0.94 0.34 6.24
CA ALA A 76 -1.62 1.57 5.87
C ALA A 76 -1.42 2.65 6.94
N LEU A 77 -1.58 2.33 8.23
CA LEU A 77 -1.34 3.27 9.32
C LEU A 77 0.10 3.80 9.34
N LEU A 78 1.09 2.93 9.14
CA LEU A 78 2.51 3.34 9.06
C LEU A 78 2.77 4.26 7.88
N VAL A 79 2.21 3.92 6.71
CA VAL A 79 2.30 4.75 5.50
C VAL A 79 1.63 6.11 5.68
N PHE A 80 0.46 6.14 6.34
CA PHE A 80 -0.22 7.39 6.69
C PHE A 80 0.60 8.25 7.65
N ARG A 81 1.13 7.64 8.71
CA ARG A 81 1.98 8.32 9.68
C ARG A 81 3.25 8.87 9.04
N ALA A 82 3.83 8.13 8.10
CA ALA A 82 5.01 8.56 7.34
C ALA A 82 4.68 9.46 6.14
N LYS A 83 3.39 9.76 5.89
CA LYS A 83 2.90 10.54 4.74
C LYS A 83 3.40 10.01 3.39
N GLY A 84 3.51 8.69 3.25
CA GLY A 84 4.02 8.04 2.03
C GLY A 84 5.56 7.96 1.94
N ASN A 85 6.31 8.54 2.88
CA ASN A 85 7.77 8.48 2.87
C ASN A 85 8.28 7.15 3.42
N VAL A 86 8.70 6.26 2.53
CA VAL A 86 9.21 4.92 2.89
C VAL A 86 10.50 4.96 3.70
N ALA A 87 11.38 5.95 3.49
CA ALA A 87 12.61 6.09 4.28
C ALA A 87 12.30 6.37 5.76
N ARG A 88 11.27 7.19 6.02
CA ARG A 88 10.78 7.47 7.38
C ARG A 88 10.10 6.25 8.02
N ILE A 89 9.45 5.40 7.23
CA ILE A 89 8.89 4.12 7.73
C ILE A 89 10.01 3.22 8.23
N LEU A 90 11.09 3.11 7.46
CA LEU A 90 12.24 2.24 7.76
C LEU A 90 13.22 2.87 8.77
N LYS A 91 12.97 4.09 9.25
CA LYS A 91 13.85 4.87 10.13
C LYS A 91 15.29 4.97 9.59
N VAL A 92 15.43 5.10 8.27
CA VAL A 92 16.72 5.30 7.61
C VAL A 92 16.82 6.76 7.20
N ASP A 93 16.86 7.65 8.19
CA ASP A 93 17.22 9.05 8.00
C ASP A 93 18.74 9.15 7.74
#